data_AF-A0A817YNB2-F1
#
_entry.id   AF-A0A817YNB2-F1
#
_cell.length_a   1.000
_cell.length_b   1.000
_cell.length_c   1.000
_cell.angle_alpha   90.00
_cell.angle_beta   90.00
_cell.angle_gamma   90.00
#
_symmetry.space_group_name_H-M   'P 1'
#
loop_
_entity.id
_entity.type
_entity.pdbx_description
1 polymer ?
#
loop_
_entity_poly.entity_id
_entity_poly.type
_entity_poly.pdbx_seq_one_letter_code
_entity_poly.pdbx_strand_id
1 'polypeptide(L)'
;MPDERAKSTPVEFKGKLIWELIFDYNHIGKDATGKYEKKEVIREKYQARTVVETVNETAKTTTTTNNVSLNLGAATKLLSASIGSSFENSKNVCEFMSKRMEENKDYEREWEIEEKYEHEVGPNTQLALYRIYFMAPGVVCPGGLVTNRQDDKDVHIMINVQTIELIRNLIVVYGDNPSDAPTENRVQEIKNQNDVQSDDLNKDFRGKYTWLVAEYTTNVEDAASSFLIYMQSQEKHGMEDIARGTGGDFRYVVPVKNQREKKKINEINLLRSSNSVDVVPDGYSGKSIDINRGRKKDFLYLIWKTVDT
;
A
#
# COMPACT_ATOMS: atom_id res chain seq x y z
N MET A 1 24.90 8.84 -11.36
CA MET A 1 24.07 9.64 -10.44
C MET A 1 24.02 8.88 -9.11
N PRO A 2 24.26 9.52 -7.96
CA PRO A 2 24.11 8.84 -6.69
C PRO A 2 22.63 8.50 -6.52
N ASP A 3 22.37 7.23 -6.25
CA ASP A 3 21.09 6.69 -5.79
C ASP A 3 20.68 7.47 -4.53
N GLU A 4 19.88 8.53 -4.70
CA GLU A 4 19.13 9.14 -3.59
C GLU A 4 18.19 8.05 -3.09
N ARG A 5 18.69 7.20 -2.18
CA ARG A 5 17.85 6.34 -1.36
C ARG A 5 16.80 7.24 -0.78
N ALA A 6 15.58 7.11 -1.30
CA ALA A 6 14.48 7.95 -0.88
C ALA A 6 14.42 7.96 0.64
N LYS A 7 14.47 9.18 1.21
CA LYS A 7 14.68 9.38 2.63
C LYS A 7 13.57 8.68 3.41
N SER A 8 13.91 7.56 4.05
CA SER A 8 12.98 6.85 4.92
C SER A 8 12.94 7.52 6.30
N THR A 9 11.77 7.51 6.91
CA THR A 9 11.54 8.02 8.26
C THR A 9 11.12 6.87 9.16
N PRO A 10 11.78 6.64 10.30
CA PRO A 10 11.34 5.63 11.25
C PRO A 10 10.13 6.15 12.03
N VAL A 11 9.06 5.35 12.07
CA VAL A 11 7.82 5.61 12.81
C VAL A 11 7.64 4.52 13.84
N GLU A 12 7.31 4.90 15.06
CA GLU A 12 7.06 3.96 16.14
C GLU A 12 5.73 3.23 15.91
N PHE A 13 5.72 1.92 16.13
CA PHE A 13 4.54 1.07 16.04
C PHE A 13 4.46 0.23 17.31
N LYS A 14 3.43 0.49 18.10
CA LYS A 14 3.26 -0.07 19.44
C LYS A 14 2.54 -1.41 19.38
N GLY A 15 3.09 -2.40 20.06
CA GLY A 15 2.46 -3.67 20.31
C GLY A 15 2.73 -4.16 21.73
N LYS A 16 2.30 -5.38 22.00
CA LYS A 16 2.47 -6.06 23.29
C LYS A 16 2.93 -7.48 23.10
N LEU A 17 3.70 -7.95 24.06
CA LEU A 17 3.94 -9.37 24.27
C LEU A 17 2.93 -9.89 25.27
N ILE A 18 2.29 -11.00 24.90
CA ILE A 18 1.32 -11.69 25.74
C ILE A 18 1.78 -13.14 25.87
N TRP A 19 1.62 -13.68 27.07
CA TRP A 19 1.94 -15.07 27.40
C TRP A 19 0.64 -15.86 27.48
N GLU A 20 0.34 -16.63 26.44
CA GLU A 20 -0.83 -17.50 26.41
C GLU A 20 -0.48 -18.84 27.06
N LEU A 21 -1.25 -19.23 28.08
CA LEU A 21 -1.05 -20.50 28.78
C LEU A 21 -1.41 -21.67 27.87
N ILE A 22 -0.41 -22.48 27.54
CA ILE A 22 -0.61 -23.73 26.80
C ILE A 22 -1.01 -24.80 27.79
N PHE A 23 -0.23 -25.07 28.83
CA PHE A 23 -0.65 -26.01 29.86
C PHE A 23 -0.09 -25.63 31.22
N ASP A 24 -0.77 -26.11 32.26
CA ASP A 24 -0.35 -26.02 33.63
C ASP A 24 -0.48 -27.41 34.25
N TYR A 25 0.66 -28.01 34.59
CA TYR A 25 0.75 -29.33 35.17
C TYR A 25 1.29 -29.23 36.60
N ASN A 26 0.52 -29.73 37.56
CA ASN A 26 0.88 -29.75 38.97
C ASN A 26 1.08 -31.19 39.43
N HIS A 27 2.32 -31.57 39.75
CA HIS A 27 2.65 -32.90 40.23
C HIS A 27 2.66 -32.94 41.76
N ILE A 28 1.61 -33.54 42.34
CA ILE A 28 1.49 -33.76 43.79
C ILE A 28 1.66 -35.26 44.04
N GLY A 29 2.83 -35.69 44.52
CA GLY A 29 3.15 -37.13 44.69
C GLY A 29 4.62 -37.41 44.93
N LYS A 30 4.95 -38.64 45.36
CA LYS A 30 6.33 -39.09 45.64
C LYS A 30 6.99 -39.87 44.51
N ASP A 31 6.23 -40.36 43.51
CA ASP A 31 6.74 -41.24 42.46
C ASP A 31 6.22 -40.88 41.06
N ALA A 32 7.14 -41.02 40.09
CA ALA A 32 7.03 -40.99 38.63
C ALA A 32 6.94 -39.64 37.89
N THR A 33 7.89 -39.48 36.97
CA THR A 33 7.90 -38.51 35.86
C THR A 33 6.65 -38.67 34.99
N GLY A 34 5.90 -37.57 34.80
CA GLY A 34 4.72 -37.53 33.94
C GLY A 34 5.07 -37.12 32.51
N LYS A 35 4.58 -37.85 31.51
CA LYS A 35 4.60 -37.40 30.10
C LYS A 35 3.30 -36.67 29.77
N TYR A 36 3.39 -35.55 29.06
CA TYR A 36 2.22 -34.75 28.69
C TYR A 36 2.19 -34.52 27.18
N GLU A 37 1.01 -34.62 26.59
CA GLU A 37 0.77 -34.37 25.17
C GLU A 37 -0.36 -33.36 25.05
N LYS A 38 -0.16 -32.31 24.25
CA LYS A 38 -1.20 -31.32 24.00
C LYS A 38 -1.20 -30.88 22.54
N LYS A 39 -2.41 -30.70 22.05
CA LYS A 39 -2.73 -30.01 20.80
C LYS A 39 -2.94 -28.53 21.05
N GLU A 40 -2.33 -27.71 20.22
CA GLU A 40 -2.44 -26.25 20.27
C GLU A 40 -2.83 -25.71 18.90
N VAL A 41 -3.74 -24.74 18.87
CA VAL A 41 -4.10 -24.00 17.66
C VAL A 41 -3.34 -22.68 17.65
N ILE A 42 -2.49 -22.49 16.65
CA ILE A 42 -1.66 -21.30 16.48
C ILE A 42 -2.28 -20.41 15.40
N ARG A 43 -2.22 -19.09 15.64
CA ARG A 43 -2.77 -18.06 14.75
C ARG A 43 -1.70 -17.04 14.37
N GLU A 44 -1.61 -16.77 13.08
CA GLU A 44 -0.92 -15.63 12.50
C GLU A 44 -1.91 -14.73 11.78
N LYS A 45 -1.78 -13.42 11.97
CA LYS A 45 -2.64 -12.44 11.33
C LYS A 45 -1.88 -11.17 10.97
N TYR A 46 -2.16 -10.65 9.79
CA TYR A 46 -1.73 -9.35 9.33
C TYR A 46 -2.87 -8.70 8.52
N GLN A 47 -3.30 -7.51 8.93
CA GLN A 47 -4.31 -6.71 8.24
C GLN A 47 -3.61 -5.46 7.69
N ALA A 48 -3.30 -5.49 6.40
CA ALA A 48 -2.45 -4.49 5.76
C ALA A 48 -2.99 -3.08 6.00
N ARG A 49 -4.30 -2.92 5.81
CA ARG A 49 -4.99 -1.65 6.02
C ARG A 49 -4.84 -1.12 7.44
N THR A 50 -5.11 -1.94 8.45
CA THR A 50 -5.05 -1.52 9.86
C THR A 50 -3.63 -1.11 10.25
N VAL A 51 -2.62 -1.81 9.74
CA VAL A 51 -1.22 -1.45 9.97
C VAL A 51 -0.89 -0.11 9.33
N VAL A 52 -1.25 0.11 8.06
CA VAL A 52 -1.02 1.39 7.36
C VAL A 52 -1.71 2.56 8.08
N GLU A 53 -2.98 2.38 8.46
CA GLU A 53 -3.75 3.41 9.19
C GLU A 53 -3.07 3.77 10.52
N THR A 54 -2.68 2.77 11.30
CA THR A 54 -2.01 2.96 12.60
C THR A 54 -0.66 3.66 12.47
N VAL A 55 0.13 3.29 11.44
CA VAL A 55 1.43 3.92 11.16
C VAL A 55 1.24 5.37 10.71
N ASN A 56 0.27 5.64 9.82
CA ASN A 56 -0.03 6.99 9.36
C ASN A 56 -0.51 7.89 10.51
N GLU A 57 -1.32 7.37 11.44
CA GLU A 57 -1.74 8.10 12.63
C GLU A 57 -0.55 8.41 13.55
N THR A 58 0.31 7.43 13.79
CA THR A 58 1.49 7.62 14.66
C THR A 58 2.49 8.60 14.04
N ALA A 59 2.70 8.51 12.73
CA ALA A 59 3.53 9.44 11.97
C ALA A 59 3.05 10.89 12.12
N LYS A 60 1.73 11.14 11.97
CA LYS A 60 1.13 12.47 12.17
C LYS A 60 1.44 13.04 13.56
N THR A 61 1.29 12.24 14.61
CA THR A 61 1.57 12.69 15.99
C THR A 61 3.06 12.96 16.25
N THR A 62 3.95 12.17 15.63
CA THR A 62 5.40 12.30 15.82
C THR A 62 5.95 13.55 15.13
N THR A 63 5.46 13.88 13.93
CA THR A 63 5.78 15.12 13.21
C THR A 63 5.46 16.36 14.03
N THR A 64 4.29 16.41 14.67
CA THR A 64 3.85 17.56 15.48
C THR A 64 4.76 17.79 16.69
N THR A 65 5.42 16.75 17.19
CA THR A 65 6.18 16.80 18.45
C THR A 65 7.68 17.02 18.23
N ASN A 66 8.26 16.47 17.16
CA ASN A 66 9.72 16.32 17.03
C ASN A 66 10.37 17.03 15.83
N ASN A 67 9.68 17.95 15.13
CA ASN A 67 10.19 18.61 13.91
C ASN A 67 10.70 17.62 12.84
N VAL A 68 10.16 16.39 12.84
CA VAL A 68 10.48 15.37 11.84
C VAL A 68 9.73 15.73 10.55
N SER A 69 10.45 15.84 9.44
CA SER A 69 9.96 16.36 8.15
C SER A 69 9.06 15.37 7.38
N LEU A 70 8.02 14.82 8.02
CA LEU A 70 6.92 14.19 7.31
C LEU A 70 5.81 15.24 7.17
N ASN A 71 5.52 15.68 5.95
CA ASN A 71 4.44 16.64 5.72
C ASN A 71 3.15 16.07 6.32
N LEU A 72 2.47 16.86 7.16
CA LEU A 72 1.22 16.45 7.79
C LEU A 72 0.21 16.11 6.67
N GLY A 73 -0.34 14.90 6.69
CA GLY A 73 -1.22 14.41 5.62
C GLY A 73 -0.51 13.78 4.42
N ALA A 74 0.81 13.51 4.52
CA ALA A 74 1.55 12.77 3.52
C ALA A 74 1.08 11.31 3.41
N ALA A 75 0.97 10.81 2.18
CA ALA A 75 0.84 9.37 1.95
C ALA A 75 2.18 8.68 2.19
N THR A 76 2.16 7.47 2.76
CA THR A 76 3.39 6.73 3.06
C THR A 76 3.34 5.28 2.57
N LYS A 77 4.52 4.76 2.23
CA LYS A 77 4.77 3.35 1.94
C LYS A 77 5.60 2.75 3.07
N LEU A 78 5.17 1.61 3.58
CA LEU A 78 5.90 0.83 4.57
C LEU A 78 7.05 0.08 3.89
N LEU A 79 8.27 0.18 4.42
CA LEU A 79 9.46 -0.44 3.83
C LEU A 79 9.96 -1.64 4.63
N SER A 80 10.09 -1.48 5.95
CA SER A 80 10.64 -2.51 6.82
C SER A 80 10.28 -2.27 8.28
N ALA A 81 10.37 -3.32 9.09
CA ALA A 81 10.23 -3.26 10.53
C ALA A 81 11.55 -3.64 11.23
N SER A 82 11.89 -2.96 12.30
CA SER A 82 13.02 -3.29 13.17
C SER A 82 12.65 -3.17 14.65
N ILE A 83 13.25 -4.01 15.48
CA ILE A 83 13.06 -4.03 16.94
C ILE A 83 14.46 -4.01 17.58
N GLY A 84 14.61 -3.31 18.70
CA GLY A 84 15.83 -3.35 19.50
C GLY A 84 16.21 -4.78 19.89
N SER A 85 17.51 -5.07 19.93
CA SER A 85 18.07 -6.43 20.12
C SER A 85 17.77 -7.10 21.47
N SER A 86 17.01 -6.46 22.37
CA SER A 86 16.68 -6.97 23.71
C SER A 86 15.54 -7.99 23.74
N PHE A 87 14.99 -8.40 22.59
CA PHE A 87 13.83 -9.28 22.51
C PHE A 87 14.16 -10.58 21.77
N GLU A 88 14.00 -11.72 22.47
CA GLU A 88 14.39 -13.07 22.03
C GLU A 88 13.63 -13.56 20.79
N ASN A 89 12.47 -12.96 20.46
CA ASN A 89 11.73 -13.22 19.20
C ASN A 89 11.70 -12.02 18.24
N SER A 90 12.56 -11.02 18.45
CA SER A 90 12.61 -9.79 17.62
C SER A 90 12.77 -10.11 16.14
N LYS A 91 13.64 -11.07 15.82
CA LYS A 91 13.90 -11.50 14.45
C LYS A 91 12.62 -12.01 13.76
N ASN A 92 11.90 -12.93 14.40
CA ASN A 92 10.69 -13.52 13.81
C ASN A 92 9.61 -12.47 13.57
N VAL A 93 9.38 -11.56 14.53
CA VAL A 93 8.41 -10.47 14.37
C VAL A 93 8.84 -9.51 13.25
N CYS A 94 10.12 -9.12 13.18
CA CYS A 94 10.63 -8.24 12.11
C CYS A 94 10.51 -8.89 10.73
N GLU A 95 10.85 -10.18 10.61
CA GLU A 95 10.77 -10.93 9.36
C GLU A 95 9.32 -11.11 8.91
N PHE A 96 8.43 -11.48 9.83
CA PHE A 96 6.99 -11.56 9.56
C PHE A 96 6.47 -10.21 9.07
N MET A 97 6.69 -9.14 9.83
CA MET A 97 6.21 -7.80 9.47
C MET A 97 6.77 -7.32 8.13
N SER A 98 8.09 -7.43 7.92
CA SER A 98 8.73 -6.95 6.70
C SER A 98 8.22 -7.70 5.47
N LYS A 99 8.06 -9.02 5.56
CA LYS A 99 7.48 -9.82 4.48
C LYS A 99 6.05 -9.42 4.17
N ARG A 100 5.20 -9.23 5.18
CA ARG A 100 3.79 -8.85 4.96
C ARG A 100 3.62 -7.43 4.45
N MET A 101 4.49 -6.51 4.87
CA MET A 101 4.54 -5.15 4.33
C MET A 101 4.91 -5.15 2.84
N GLU A 102 5.85 -5.99 2.43
CA GLU A 102 6.23 -6.16 1.02
C GLU A 102 5.06 -6.73 0.18
N GLU A 103 4.36 -7.74 0.71
CA GLU A 103 3.21 -8.34 0.03
C GLU A 103 2.01 -7.37 -0.07
N ASN A 104 1.90 -6.43 0.87
CA ASN A 104 0.82 -5.45 1.01
C ASN A 104 -0.59 -6.06 0.86
N LYS A 105 -0.81 -7.20 1.49
CA LYS A 105 -2.07 -7.95 1.45
C LYS A 105 -2.43 -8.46 2.83
N ASP A 106 -3.72 -8.60 3.08
CA ASP A 106 -4.20 -9.28 4.27
C ASP A 106 -3.72 -10.72 4.28
N TYR A 107 -3.32 -11.18 5.45
CA TYR A 107 -2.84 -12.53 5.69
C TYR A 107 -3.45 -13.04 6.98
N GLU A 108 -4.03 -14.23 6.91
CA GLU A 108 -4.50 -14.94 8.08
C GLU A 108 -4.19 -16.41 7.88
N ARG A 109 -3.61 -17.01 8.90
CA ARG A 109 -3.32 -18.44 8.93
C ARG A 109 -3.59 -18.98 10.31
N GLU A 110 -4.38 -20.03 10.36
CA GLU A 110 -4.60 -20.84 11.55
C GLU A 110 -4.09 -22.24 11.24
N TRP A 111 -3.35 -22.84 12.17
CA TRP A 111 -2.93 -24.22 12.06
C TRP A 111 -2.79 -24.85 13.44
N GLU A 112 -3.03 -26.15 13.50
CA GLU A 112 -2.89 -26.93 14.72
C GLU A 112 -1.49 -27.56 14.74
N ILE A 113 -0.82 -27.47 15.88
CA ILE A 113 0.40 -28.22 16.17
C ILE A 113 0.08 -29.23 17.27
N GLU A 114 0.39 -30.49 16.99
CA GLU A 114 0.45 -31.56 17.98
C GLU A 114 1.91 -31.75 18.34
N GLU A 115 2.38 -31.04 19.37
CA GLU A 115 3.73 -31.18 19.90
C GLU A 115 3.70 -32.04 21.17
N LYS A 116 4.51 -33.10 21.15
CA LYS A 116 4.72 -33.95 22.31
C LYS A 116 5.80 -33.33 23.19
N TYR A 117 5.39 -32.77 24.32
CA TYR A 117 6.31 -32.22 25.30
C TYR A 117 6.63 -33.27 26.36
N GLU A 118 7.77 -33.93 26.21
CA GLU A 118 8.30 -34.80 27.25
C GLU A 118 9.13 -33.97 28.24
N HIS A 119 8.56 -33.70 29.42
CA HIS A 119 9.27 -33.04 30.51
C HIS A 119 9.32 -33.95 31.73
N GLU A 120 10.52 -34.11 32.30
CA GLU A 120 10.66 -34.75 33.61
C GLU A 120 10.31 -33.74 34.70
N VAL A 121 9.12 -33.91 35.28
CA VAL A 121 8.62 -33.09 36.39
C VAL A 121 8.85 -33.86 37.69
N GLY A 122 9.64 -33.29 38.60
CA GLY A 122 10.00 -33.92 39.87
C GLY A 122 8.86 -33.90 40.91
N PRO A 123 9.02 -34.63 42.04
CA PRO A 123 8.04 -34.64 43.13
C PRO A 123 7.72 -33.23 43.64
N ASN A 124 6.44 -32.91 43.83
CA ASN A 124 5.95 -31.62 44.33
C ASN A 124 6.40 -30.40 43.48
N THR A 125 6.44 -30.55 42.15
CA THR A 125 6.76 -29.44 41.24
C THR A 125 5.59 -29.11 40.31
N GLN A 126 5.52 -27.84 39.91
CA GLN A 126 4.56 -27.31 38.94
C GLN A 126 5.32 -26.88 37.69
N LEU A 127 4.82 -27.30 36.53
CA LEU A 127 5.32 -26.89 35.23
C LEU A 127 4.19 -26.25 34.45
N ALA A 128 4.37 -24.97 34.09
CA ALA A 128 3.52 -24.29 33.14
C ALA A 128 4.31 -24.02 31.86
N LEU A 129 3.65 -24.12 30.71
CA LEU A 129 4.21 -23.75 29.42
C LEU A 129 3.34 -22.66 28.78
N TYR A 130 3.99 -21.64 28.25
CA TYR A 130 3.35 -20.49 27.62
C TYR A 130 3.87 -20.30 26.20
N ARG A 131 2.99 -19.88 25.29
CA ARG A 131 3.38 -19.33 23.99
C ARG A 131 3.41 -17.82 24.08
N ILE A 132 4.49 -17.23 23.59
CA ILE A 132 4.59 -15.77 23.48
C ILE A 132 3.91 -15.34 22.19
N TYR A 133 3.03 -14.34 22.25
CA TYR A 133 2.47 -13.66 21.09
C TYR A 133 2.90 -12.21 21.06
N PHE A 134 3.32 -11.73 19.89
CA PHE A 134 3.33 -10.30 19.60
C PHE A 134 1.97 -9.91 19.04
N MET A 135 1.31 -8.97 19.71
CA MET A 135 0.01 -8.42 19.31
C MET A 135 0.11 -6.91 19.12
N ALA A 136 -0.36 -6.43 17.99
CA ALA A 136 -0.46 -5.01 17.69
C ALA A 136 -1.69 -4.75 16.82
N PRO A 137 -2.10 -3.49 16.57
CA PRO A 137 -3.21 -3.20 15.66
C PRO A 137 -3.01 -3.86 14.30
N GLY A 138 -3.89 -4.81 13.97
CA GLY A 138 -3.83 -5.57 12.72
C GLY A 138 -2.75 -6.66 12.65
N VAL A 139 -2.03 -6.97 13.74
CA VAL A 139 -0.93 -7.94 13.74
C VAL A 139 -1.05 -8.92 14.90
N VAL A 140 -0.98 -10.22 14.58
CA VAL A 140 -0.77 -11.31 15.54
C VAL A 140 0.35 -12.18 15.01
N CYS A 141 1.46 -12.26 15.75
CA CYS A 141 2.62 -13.06 15.38
C CYS A 141 2.98 -13.99 16.55
N PRO A 142 2.90 -15.33 16.38
CA PRO A 142 3.35 -16.26 17.40
C PRO A 142 4.87 -16.21 17.51
N GLY A 143 5.36 -16.40 18.73
CA GLY A 143 6.76 -16.51 19.08
C GLY A 143 7.09 -17.87 19.68
N GLY A 144 8.22 -17.92 20.37
CA GLY A 144 8.71 -19.11 21.07
C GLY A 144 7.89 -19.51 22.29
N LEU A 145 8.27 -20.66 22.84
CA LEU A 145 7.71 -21.27 24.03
C LEU A 145 8.57 -20.94 25.26
N VAL A 146 7.94 -20.69 26.41
CA VAL A 146 8.64 -20.43 27.67
C VAL A 146 7.92 -21.08 28.85
N THR A 147 8.66 -21.42 29.89
CA THR A 147 8.10 -22.03 31.11
C THR A 147 7.88 -21.05 32.26
N ASN A 148 8.42 -19.83 32.13
CA ASN A 148 8.21 -18.74 33.07
C ASN A 148 7.23 -17.71 32.49
N ARG A 149 6.10 -17.53 33.17
CA ARG A 149 5.21 -16.41 32.88
C ARG A 149 5.92 -15.10 33.23
N GLN A 150 5.77 -14.12 32.35
CA GLN A 150 6.10 -12.73 32.63
C GLN A 150 4.84 -11.90 32.50
N ASP A 151 4.86 -10.70 33.07
CA ASP A 151 3.81 -9.72 32.82
C ASP A 151 3.85 -9.27 31.36
N ASP A 152 2.69 -8.89 30.83
CA ASP A 152 2.57 -8.35 29.49
C ASP A 152 3.52 -7.17 29.31
N LYS A 153 4.29 -7.17 28.22
CA LYS A 153 5.32 -6.15 27.96
C LYS A 153 4.97 -5.34 26.74
N ASP A 154 4.95 -4.03 26.89
CA ASP A 154 4.89 -3.13 25.73
C ASP A 154 6.17 -3.28 24.90
N VAL A 155 6.00 -3.37 23.58
CA VAL A 155 7.09 -3.46 22.62
C VAL A 155 6.91 -2.39 21.56
N HIS A 156 8.00 -1.69 21.29
CA HIS A 156 8.07 -0.63 20.30
C HIS A 156 8.83 -1.14 19.09
N ILE A 157 8.12 -1.25 17.96
CA ILE A 157 8.71 -1.57 16.66
C ILE A 157 8.96 -0.27 15.91
N MET A 158 10.13 -0.12 15.31
CA MET A 158 10.39 0.98 14.38
C MET A 158 10.05 0.50 12.97
N ILE A 159 9.05 1.14 12.35
CA ILE A 159 8.69 0.91 10.95
C ILE A 159 9.30 2.02 10.11
N ASN A 160 10.16 1.66 9.16
CA ASN A 160 10.67 2.62 8.20
C ASN A 160 9.61 2.89 7.14
N VAL A 161 9.20 4.15 7.02
CA VAL A 161 8.25 4.59 6.00
C VAL A 161 8.91 5.53 5.01
N GLN A 162 8.36 5.59 3.80
CA GLN A 162 8.76 6.54 2.78
C GLN A 162 7.54 7.33 2.32
N THR A 163 7.68 8.65 2.18
CA THR A 163 6.64 9.47 1.56
C THR A 163 6.45 9.05 0.10
N ILE A 164 5.20 8.89 -0.33
CA ILE A 164 4.87 8.61 -1.73
C ILE A 164 4.24 9.82 -2.39
N GLU A 165 4.55 10.00 -3.67
CA GLU A 165 3.91 10.99 -4.51
C GLU A 165 2.59 10.43 -5.05
N LEU A 166 1.55 11.25 -4.97
CA LEU A 166 0.21 10.98 -5.47
C LEU A 166 -0.11 11.98 -6.58
N ILE A 167 -0.95 11.60 -7.53
CA ILE A 167 -1.35 12.48 -8.62
C ILE A 167 -2.50 13.36 -8.15
N ARG A 168 -2.32 14.68 -8.20
CA ARG A 168 -3.37 15.67 -7.85
C ARG A 168 -4.17 16.15 -9.05
N ASN A 169 -3.53 16.25 -10.21
CA ASN A 169 -4.10 16.80 -11.42
C ASN A 169 -3.35 16.32 -12.68
N LEU A 170 -3.95 16.55 -13.85
CA LEU A 170 -3.28 16.43 -15.15
C LEU A 170 -3.30 17.79 -15.84
N ILE A 171 -2.12 18.26 -16.23
CA ILE A 171 -1.94 19.51 -16.98
C ILE A 171 -1.97 19.17 -18.47
N VAL A 172 -2.74 19.92 -19.26
CA VAL A 172 -2.78 19.74 -20.72
C VAL A 172 -1.68 20.58 -21.34
N VAL A 173 -0.85 19.96 -22.17
CA VAL A 173 0.21 20.67 -22.89
C VAL A 173 0.00 20.52 -24.38
N TYR A 174 0.06 21.63 -25.11
CA TYR A 174 -0.09 21.68 -26.56
C TYR A 174 1.26 21.88 -27.24
N GLY A 175 1.41 21.26 -28.41
CA GLY A 175 2.56 21.46 -29.30
C GLY A 175 2.16 21.60 -30.75
N ASP A 176 3.10 22.08 -31.55
CA ASP A 176 2.99 22.17 -33.01
C ASP A 176 3.72 21.02 -33.70
N ASN A 177 4.68 20.39 -33.02
CA ASN A 177 5.46 19.27 -33.50
C ASN A 177 5.53 18.15 -32.46
N PRO A 178 5.76 16.88 -32.85
CA PRO A 178 5.96 15.79 -31.91
C PRO A 178 7.13 16.02 -30.93
N SER A 179 8.14 16.80 -31.33
CA SER A 179 9.31 17.17 -30.51
C SER A 179 8.98 18.12 -29.36
N ASP A 180 7.83 18.78 -29.40
CA ASP A 180 7.40 19.72 -28.36
C ASP A 180 6.84 18.99 -27.13
N ALA A 181 6.78 17.66 -27.18
CA ALA A 181 6.27 16.82 -26.11
C ALA A 181 7.07 17.04 -24.81
N PRO A 182 6.41 17.25 -23.66
CA PRO A 182 7.07 17.40 -22.36
C PRO A 182 8.00 16.22 -22.05
N THR A 183 9.16 16.49 -21.44
CA THR A 183 10.15 15.46 -21.09
C THR A 183 9.91 14.82 -19.73
N GLU A 184 9.24 15.52 -18.81
CA GLU A 184 9.04 15.10 -17.43
C GLU A 184 7.56 14.87 -17.12
N ASN A 185 7.29 13.87 -16.28
CA ASN A 185 5.96 13.53 -15.75
C ASN A 185 4.85 13.36 -16.80
N ARG A 186 5.23 13.19 -18.07
CA ARG A 186 4.29 12.98 -19.18
C ARG A 186 3.59 11.63 -19.00
N VAL A 187 2.27 11.63 -19.13
CA VAL A 187 1.47 10.41 -19.09
C VAL A 187 1.75 9.60 -20.35
N GLN A 188 2.40 8.46 -20.19
CA GLN A 188 2.81 7.62 -21.31
C GLN A 188 1.74 6.56 -21.64
N GLU A 189 1.65 6.23 -22.92
CA GLU A 189 0.94 5.04 -23.37
C GLU A 189 1.62 3.78 -22.85
N ILE A 190 0.85 2.80 -22.40
CA ILE A 190 1.43 1.51 -21.98
C ILE A 190 2.02 0.77 -23.18
N LYS A 191 3.13 0.05 -22.96
CA LYS A 191 3.81 -0.72 -24.02
C LYS A 191 3.04 -1.99 -24.30
N ASN A 192 2.36 -2.04 -25.43
CA ASN A 192 1.90 -3.28 -26.03
C ASN A 192 2.96 -3.71 -27.05
N GLN A 193 3.32 -5.00 -27.09
CA GLN A 193 4.49 -5.51 -27.84
C GLN A 193 4.45 -5.25 -29.36
N ASN A 194 3.34 -4.77 -29.92
CA ASN A 194 3.12 -4.70 -31.36
C ASN A 194 2.68 -3.31 -31.89
N ASP A 195 2.59 -2.26 -31.06
CA ASP A 195 2.08 -0.95 -31.49
C ASP A 195 3.11 0.18 -31.42
N VAL A 196 3.05 1.07 -32.41
CA VAL A 196 3.79 2.34 -32.40
C VAL A 196 3.15 3.24 -31.35
N GLN A 197 3.79 3.29 -30.18
CA GLN A 197 3.35 4.11 -29.06
C GLN A 197 3.28 5.58 -29.44
N SER A 198 2.19 6.25 -29.05
CA SER A 198 2.11 7.71 -29.09
C SER A 198 1.23 8.20 -27.96
N ASP A 199 1.85 8.96 -27.06
CA ASP A 199 1.20 9.67 -25.97
C ASP A 199 0.56 11.00 -26.42
N ASP A 200 0.55 11.28 -27.73
CA ASP A 200 -0.30 12.32 -28.30
C ASP A 200 -1.77 11.86 -28.29
N LEU A 201 -2.60 12.57 -27.53
CA LEU A 201 -4.03 12.34 -27.44
C LEU A 201 -4.74 12.53 -28.80
N ASN A 202 -4.16 13.33 -29.69
CA ASN A 202 -4.71 13.67 -31.00
C ASN A 202 -4.06 12.92 -32.18
N LYS A 203 -3.30 11.85 -31.90
CA LYS A 203 -2.77 10.95 -32.93
C LYS A 203 -3.85 10.62 -33.96
N ASP A 204 -3.55 10.85 -35.24
CA ASP A 204 -4.41 10.61 -36.41
C ASP A 204 -5.64 11.52 -36.59
N PHE A 205 -5.79 12.58 -35.78
CA PHE A 205 -6.95 13.49 -35.85
C PHE A 205 -6.66 14.88 -36.44
N ARG A 206 -5.43 15.16 -36.87
CA ARG A 206 -4.96 16.50 -37.26
C ARG A 206 -5.14 17.50 -36.07
N GLY A 207 -4.71 18.75 -36.21
CA GLY A 207 -4.79 19.74 -35.12
C GLY A 207 -3.51 19.81 -34.29
N LYS A 208 -3.63 20.22 -33.01
CA LYS A 208 -2.47 20.36 -32.11
C LYS A 208 -2.09 19.01 -31.52
N TYR A 209 -0.79 18.76 -31.43
CA TYR A 209 -0.28 17.70 -30.58
C TYR A 209 -0.67 18.03 -29.13
N THR A 210 -1.19 17.04 -28.41
CA THR A 210 -1.70 17.26 -27.05
C THR A 210 -1.25 16.15 -26.13
N TRP A 211 -0.63 16.52 -25.01
CA TRP A 211 -0.16 15.60 -23.98
C TRP A 211 -0.76 15.93 -22.62
N LEU A 212 -0.72 14.95 -21.73
CA LEU A 212 -1.02 15.14 -20.31
C LEU A 212 0.27 15.05 -19.52
N VAL A 213 0.45 15.96 -18.57
CA VAL A 213 1.55 15.93 -17.60
C VAL A 213 0.95 15.73 -16.21
N ALA A 214 1.39 14.68 -15.52
CA ALA A 214 0.98 14.40 -14.16
C ALA A 214 1.54 15.46 -13.21
N GLU A 215 0.65 16.05 -12.43
CA GLU A 215 1.02 16.95 -11.35
C GLU A 215 0.92 16.18 -10.03
N TYR A 216 2.03 16.12 -9.30
CA TYR A 216 2.14 15.33 -8.08
C TYR A 216 1.88 16.16 -6.82
N THR A 217 1.48 15.48 -5.74
CA THR A 217 1.33 15.99 -4.39
C THR A 217 1.74 14.90 -3.40
N THR A 218 2.17 15.31 -2.21
CA THR A 218 2.29 14.38 -1.08
C THR A 218 1.04 14.41 -0.20
N ASN A 219 0.23 15.48 -0.25
CA ASN A 219 -0.98 15.64 0.53
C ASN A 219 -2.13 14.75 0.01
N VAL A 220 -2.58 13.81 0.83
CA VAL A 220 -3.68 12.88 0.54
C VAL A 220 -5.00 13.60 0.22
N GLU A 221 -5.25 14.76 0.84
CA GLU A 221 -6.51 15.51 0.63
C GLU A 221 -6.57 16.16 -0.76
N ASP A 222 -5.40 16.50 -1.32
CA ASP A 222 -5.29 17.11 -2.65
C ASP A 222 -5.21 16.07 -3.78
N ALA A 223 -4.97 14.81 -3.43
CA ALA A 223 -4.77 13.73 -4.38
C ALA A 223 -6.08 13.27 -5.04
N ALA A 224 -6.00 12.97 -6.33
CA ALA A 224 -7.10 12.43 -7.10
C ALA A 224 -7.39 10.98 -6.70
N SER A 225 -8.68 10.65 -6.62
CA SER A 225 -9.18 9.27 -6.48
C SER A 225 -9.63 8.68 -7.81
N SER A 226 -9.99 9.53 -8.78
CA SER A 226 -10.35 9.14 -10.15
C SER A 226 -10.23 10.34 -11.09
N PHE A 227 -10.35 10.10 -12.40
CA PHE A 227 -10.45 11.14 -13.42
C PHE A 227 -11.73 10.97 -14.23
N LEU A 228 -12.42 12.07 -14.49
CA LEU A 228 -13.60 12.13 -15.37
C LEU A 228 -13.23 12.76 -16.71
N ILE A 229 -13.83 12.23 -17.78
CA ILE A 229 -13.79 12.85 -19.10
C ILE A 229 -15.14 13.50 -19.35
N TYR A 230 -15.14 14.82 -19.48
CA TYR A 230 -16.33 15.59 -19.80
C TYR A 230 -16.30 15.96 -21.28
N MET A 231 -17.40 15.68 -22.00
CA MET A 231 -17.53 15.96 -23.43
C MET A 231 -18.78 16.80 -23.68
N GLN A 232 -18.65 17.84 -24.51
CA GLN A 232 -19.76 18.74 -24.82
C GLN A 232 -19.56 19.49 -26.13
N SER A 233 -20.65 19.97 -26.72
CA SER A 233 -20.62 20.67 -28.02
C SER A 233 -20.16 22.13 -27.93
N GLN A 234 -20.15 22.73 -26.74
CA GLN A 234 -19.75 24.12 -26.51
C GLN A 234 -18.47 24.18 -25.69
N GLU A 235 -17.60 25.12 -26.02
CA GLU A 235 -16.38 25.36 -25.26
C GLU A 235 -16.74 25.83 -23.85
N LYS A 236 -16.10 25.27 -22.83
CA LYS A 236 -16.17 25.76 -21.46
C LYS A 236 -14.96 26.62 -21.15
N HIS A 237 -15.24 27.89 -20.93
CA HIS A 237 -14.23 28.86 -20.53
C HIS A 237 -13.48 28.40 -19.27
N GLY A 238 -12.16 28.57 -19.27
CA GLY A 238 -11.29 28.19 -18.15
C GLY A 238 -10.93 26.71 -18.08
N MET A 239 -11.27 25.90 -19.09
CA MET A 239 -10.83 24.51 -19.20
C MET A 239 -10.06 24.26 -20.50
N GLU A 240 -9.02 23.44 -20.41
CA GLU A 240 -8.16 23.09 -21.54
C GLU A 240 -8.75 21.91 -22.31
N ASP A 241 -9.11 22.14 -23.58
CA ASP A 241 -9.63 21.08 -24.46
C ASP A 241 -8.51 20.11 -24.85
N ILE A 242 -8.65 18.84 -24.52
CA ILE A 242 -7.67 17.81 -24.87
C ILE A 242 -7.75 17.39 -26.35
N ALA A 243 -8.80 17.82 -27.08
CA ALA A 243 -9.00 17.57 -28.51
C ALA A 243 -8.72 18.82 -29.38
N ARG A 244 -7.83 19.71 -28.90
CA ARG A 244 -7.65 21.05 -29.46
C ARG A 244 -7.31 21.04 -30.95
N GLY A 245 -8.13 21.77 -31.71
CA GLY A 245 -7.92 21.97 -33.14
C GLY A 245 -8.30 20.78 -34.01
N THR A 246 -8.90 19.74 -33.44
CA THR A 246 -9.33 18.55 -34.21
C THR A 246 -10.78 18.62 -34.69
N GLY A 247 -11.55 19.60 -34.17
CA GLY A 247 -12.98 19.76 -34.43
C GLY A 247 -13.86 18.77 -33.65
N GLY A 248 -15.18 18.94 -33.75
CA GLY A 248 -16.16 18.16 -33.00
C GLY A 248 -16.35 18.64 -31.56
N ASP A 249 -16.83 17.76 -30.69
CA ASP A 249 -17.07 18.07 -29.27
C ASP A 249 -15.76 18.41 -28.54
N PHE A 250 -15.83 19.36 -27.62
CA PHE A 250 -14.74 19.68 -26.69
C PHE A 250 -14.66 18.61 -25.61
N ARG A 251 -13.43 18.32 -25.15
CA ARG A 251 -13.16 17.25 -24.20
C ARG A 251 -12.25 17.74 -23.08
N TYR A 252 -12.57 17.37 -21.85
CA TYR A 252 -11.83 17.85 -20.69
C TYR A 252 -11.54 16.70 -19.73
N VAL A 253 -10.33 16.68 -19.17
CA VAL A 253 -9.97 15.79 -18.06
C VAL A 253 -10.15 16.54 -16.75
N VAL A 254 -10.86 15.93 -15.79
CA VAL A 254 -11.14 16.54 -14.49
C VAL A 254 -10.74 15.57 -13.38
N PRO A 255 -9.84 15.95 -12.46
CA PRO A 255 -9.55 15.14 -11.28
C PRO A 255 -10.76 15.14 -10.34
N VAL A 256 -11.09 13.97 -9.81
CA VAL A 256 -12.04 13.82 -8.70
C VAL A 256 -11.24 13.66 -7.42
N LYS A 257 -11.42 14.59 -6.47
CA LYS A 257 -10.76 14.56 -5.16
C LYS A 257 -11.77 14.17 -4.09
N ASN A 258 -11.94 12.87 -3.85
CA ASN A 258 -12.81 12.38 -2.79
C ASN A 258 -12.01 12.17 -1.49
N GLN A 259 -12.17 13.04 -0.51
CA GLN A 259 -11.48 12.95 0.79
C GLN A 259 -11.87 11.71 1.62
N ARG A 260 -13.05 11.11 1.35
CA ARG A 260 -13.48 9.88 2.01
C ARG A 260 -12.89 8.62 1.38
N GLU A 261 -12.39 8.74 0.15
CA GLU A 261 -11.73 7.63 -0.54
C GLU A 261 -10.31 7.47 0.00
N LYS A 262 -10.01 6.26 0.45
CA LYS A 262 -8.71 5.89 1.03
C LYS A 262 -7.71 5.51 -0.06
N LYS A 263 -8.19 5.12 -1.24
CA LYS A 263 -7.34 4.81 -2.39
C LYS A 263 -7.07 6.04 -3.23
N LYS A 264 -5.81 6.43 -3.31
CA LYS A 264 -5.37 7.59 -4.11
C LYS A 264 -4.54 7.16 -5.29
N ILE A 265 -4.64 7.90 -6.39
CA ILE A 265 -3.90 7.62 -7.61
C ILE A 265 -2.44 7.96 -7.41
N ASN A 266 -1.55 7.01 -7.69
CA ASN A 266 -0.10 7.20 -7.67
C ASN A 266 0.57 6.92 -9.03
N GLU A 267 -0.15 6.32 -9.97
CA GLU A 267 0.34 6.03 -11.33
C GLU A 267 -0.81 6.18 -12.32
N ILE A 268 -0.54 6.79 -13.47
CA ILE A 268 -1.52 6.96 -14.55
C ILE A 268 -0.85 6.74 -15.91
N ASN A 269 -1.56 6.10 -16.82
CA ASN A 269 -1.09 5.81 -18.16
C ASN A 269 -2.23 5.97 -19.18
N LEU A 270 -1.84 6.02 -20.45
CA LEU A 270 -2.77 5.91 -21.57
C LEU A 270 -2.87 4.46 -22.05
N LEU A 271 -4.08 4.04 -22.39
CA LEU A 271 -4.34 2.78 -23.07
C LEU A 271 -5.02 3.08 -24.40
N ARG A 272 -4.31 2.81 -25.50
CA ARG A 272 -4.88 2.84 -26.84
C ARG A 272 -5.25 1.44 -27.28
N SER A 273 -6.36 1.31 -28.00
CA SER A 273 -6.81 0.03 -28.54
C SER A 273 -7.63 0.23 -29.80
N SER A 274 -7.53 -0.70 -30.73
CA SER A 274 -8.41 -0.78 -31.91
C SER A 274 -9.84 -1.21 -31.57
N ASN A 275 -10.05 -1.79 -30.38
CA ASN A 275 -11.34 -2.25 -29.88
C ASN A 275 -11.73 -1.53 -28.58
N SER A 276 -13.03 -1.45 -28.29
CA SER A 276 -13.49 -0.92 -27.02
C SER A 276 -12.95 -1.77 -25.86
N VAL A 277 -12.57 -1.11 -24.78
CA VAL A 277 -12.07 -1.77 -23.57
C VAL A 277 -13.08 -1.52 -22.48
N ASP A 278 -13.90 -2.54 -22.20
CA ASP A 278 -15.00 -2.42 -21.24
C ASP A 278 -14.57 -2.71 -19.80
N VAL A 279 -13.54 -3.53 -19.62
CA VAL A 279 -13.01 -3.95 -18.31
C VAL A 279 -11.72 -3.19 -17.99
N VAL A 280 -11.46 -2.94 -16.71
CA VAL A 280 -10.18 -2.37 -16.24
C VAL A 280 -9.06 -3.39 -16.53
N PRO A 281 -7.96 -3.01 -17.19
CA PRO A 281 -6.86 -3.93 -17.47
C PRO A 281 -6.23 -4.48 -16.18
N ASP A 282 -5.70 -5.69 -16.27
CA ASP A 282 -4.99 -6.33 -15.15
C ASP A 282 -3.86 -5.44 -14.62
N GLY A 283 -3.77 -5.34 -13.29
CA GLY A 283 -2.78 -4.51 -12.61
C GLY A 283 -3.16 -3.03 -12.48
N TYR A 284 -4.31 -2.60 -13.00
CA TYR A 284 -4.86 -1.26 -12.82
C TYR A 284 -6.09 -1.26 -11.89
N SER A 285 -6.32 -0.13 -11.23
CA SER A 285 -7.40 0.06 -10.26
C SER A 285 -8.61 0.77 -10.85
N GLY A 286 -8.45 1.49 -11.97
CA GLY A 286 -9.56 2.16 -12.64
C GLY A 286 -9.22 2.60 -14.07
N LYS A 287 -10.26 3.03 -14.79
CA LYS A 287 -10.16 3.57 -16.14
C LYS A 287 -11.18 4.68 -16.39
N SER A 288 -10.88 5.57 -17.32
CA SER A 288 -11.85 6.55 -17.84
C SER A 288 -12.82 5.92 -18.84
N ILE A 289 -13.77 6.71 -19.31
CA ILE A 289 -14.47 6.43 -20.58
C ILE A 289 -13.52 6.66 -21.77
N ASP A 290 -13.94 6.24 -22.96
CA ASP A 290 -13.21 6.49 -24.20
C ASP A 290 -13.12 8.00 -24.50
N ILE A 291 -11.88 8.52 -24.47
CA ILE A 291 -11.52 9.90 -24.80
C ILE A 291 -11.81 10.18 -26.28
N ASN A 292 -11.62 9.20 -27.15
CA ASN A 292 -11.83 9.35 -28.59
C ASN A 292 -13.27 9.10 -29.03
N ARG A 293 -14.21 9.02 -28.08
CA ARG A 293 -15.62 8.76 -28.38
C ARG A 293 -16.15 9.74 -29.41
N GLY A 294 -16.79 9.19 -30.43
CA GLY A 294 -17.39 9.95 -31.54
C GLY A 294 -16.40 10.38 -32.64
N ARG A 295 -15.10 10.14 -32.51
CA ARG A 295 -14.09 10.56 -33.50
C ARG A 295 -13.74 9.49 -34.55
N LYS A 296 -14.24 8.26 -34.38
CA LYS A 296 -14.15 7.15 -35.36
C LYS A 296 -12.72 6.70 -35.72
N LYS A 297 -11.82 6.64 -34.73
CA LYS A 297 -10.49 6.01 -34.79
C LYS A 297 -10.31 5.10 -33.58
N ASP A 298 -9.07 4.76 -33.24
CA ASP A 298 -8.73 3.99 -32.04
C ASP A 298 -9.33 4.60 -30.77
N PHE A 299 -9.72 3.70 -29.87
CA PHE A 299 -10.18 4.04 -28.53
C PHE A 299 -8.98 4.46 -27.69
N LEU A 300 -9.20 5.41 -26.78
CA LEU A 300 -8.16 5.91 -25.89
C LEU A 300 -8.71 6.09 -24.48
N TYR A 301 -8.04 5.53 -23.48
CA TYR A 301 -8.46 5.58 -22.08
C TYR A 301 -7.32 6.09 -21.20
N LEU A 302 -7.64 6.83 -20.15
CA LEU A 302 -6.79 6.90 -18.97
C LEU A 302 -7.00 5.63 -18.16
N ILE A 303 -5.91 5.05 -17.68
CA ILE A 303 -5.91 3.95 -16.71
C ILE A 303 -4.98 4.31 -15.56
N TRP A 304 -5.32 3.91 -14.34
CA TRP A 304 -4.54 4.30 -13.16
C TRP A 304 -4.43 3.20 -12.12
N LYS A 305 -3.37 3.25 -11.32
CA LYS A 305 -3.20 2.45 -10.11
C LYS A 305 -3.45 3.32 -8.89
N THR A 306 -3.86 2.67 -7.80
CA THR A 306 -4.06 3.33 -6.52
C THR A 306 -3.28 2.67 -5.41
N VAL A 307 -2.98 3.45 -4.38
CA VAL A 307 -2.39 3.03 -3.11
C VAL A 307 -3.32 3.41 -1.97
N ASP A 308 -3.33 2.60 -0.91
CA ASP A 308 -4.05 2.90 0.33
C ASP A 308 -3.35 4.03 1.09
N THR A 309 -4.14 4.96 1.66
CA THR A 309 -3.67 6.17 2.36
C THR A 309 -4.36 6.37 3.70
#